data_AF-A0A3M1R0Z4-F1
#
_entry.id   AF-A0A3M1R0Z4-F1
#
_cell.length_a   1.000
_cell.length_b   1.000
_cell.length_c   1.000
_cell.angle_alpha   90.00
_cell.angle_beta   90.00
_cell.angle_gamma   90.00
#
_symmetry.space_group_name_H-M   'P 1'
#
loop_
_entity.id
_entity.type
_entity.pdbx_description
1 polymer ?
#
loop_
_entity_poly.entity_id
_entity_poly.type
_entity_poly.pdbx_seq_one_letter_code
_entity_poly.pdbx_strand_id
1 'polypeptide(L)'
;MSAKTPAWLSNWFERHQSRVSYVLHLIGIPLTIASVALAGVQLWQWRWDLWWRPAVLLAGGYLLQWIGHLWEGNDMGEVILIKKWLGRPYIAVSPRYAQQETNRAR
;
A
#
# COMPACT_ATOMS: atom_id res chain seq x y z
N MET A 1 -11.24 22.11 -18.03
CA MET A 1 -12.05 21.44 -17.00
C MET A 1 -11.16 20.39 -16.35
N SER A 2 -10.66 20.63 -15.13
CA SER A 2 -9.77 19.67 -14.46
C SER A 2 -10.59 18.41 -14.15
N ALA A 3 -10.21 17.27 -14.75
CA ALA A 3 -10.86 16.00 -14.43
C ALA A 3 -10.65 15.75 -12.92
N LYS A 4 -11.75 15.73 -12.16
CA LYS A 4 -11.69 15.45 -10.72
C LYS A 4 -10.98 14.12 -10.55
N THR A 5 -9.84 14.14 -9.87
CA THR A 5 -9.12 12.92 -9.50
C THR A 5 -10.09 12.02 -8.72
N PRO A 6 -10.19 10.72 -9.06
CA PRO A 6 -11.06 9.80 -8.32
C PRO A 6 -10.71 9.80 -6.82
N ALA A 7 -11.71 9.70 -5.95
CA ALA A 7 -11.51 9.78 -4.50
C ALA A 7 -10.52 8.73 -3.96
N TRP A 8 -10.49 7.52 -4.55
CA TRP A 8 -9.53 6.49 -4.17
C TRP A 8 -8.08 6.91 -4.48
N LEU A 9 -7.88 7.63 -5.58
CA LEU A 9 -6.56 8.06 -6.03
C LEU A 9 -6.09 9.29 -5.25
N SER A 10 -6.99 10.23 -4.92
CA SER A 10 -6.65 11.34 -4.01
C SER A 10 -6.26 10.82 -2.62
N ASN A 11 -7.02 9.87 -2.07
CA ASN A 11 -6.71 9.27 -0.77
C ASN A 11 -5.39 8.49 -0.81
N TRP A 12 -5.07 7.87 -1.96
CA TRP A 12 -3.80 7.20 -2.12
C TRP A 12 -2.64 8.20 -2.13
N PHE A 13 -2.74 9.31 -2.86
CA PHE A 13 -1.71 10.35 -2.84
C PHE A 13 -1.54 10.98 -1.45
N GLU A 14 -2.63 11.21 -0.73
CA GLU A 14 -2.60 11.79 0.62
C GLU A 14 -1.85 10.89 1.63
N ARG A 15 -1.89 9.57 1.43
CA ARG A 15 -1.23 8.59 2.30
C ARG A 15 0.21 8.26 1.90
N HIS A 16 0.68 8.71 0.75
CA HIS A 16 2.01 8.39 0.20
C HIS A 16 2.69 9.66 -0.29
N GLN A 17 2.96 10.57 0.63
CA GLN A 17 3.52 11.89 0.32
C GLN A 17 5.05 11.84 0.18
N SER A 18 5.71 10.90 0.86
CA SER A 18 7.14 10.70 0.69
C SER A 18 7.47 10.04 -0.65
N ARG A 19 8.56 10.49 -1.30
CA ARG A 19 9.05 9.85 -2.55
C ARG A 19 9.41 8.38 -2.34
N VAL A 20 9.97 8.04 -1.18
CA VAL A 20 10.36 6.68 -0.85
C VAL A 20 9.13 5.78 -0.74
N SER A 21 8.12 6.17 0.06
CA SER A 21 6.89 5.40 0.19
C SER A 21 6.16 5.27 -1.15
N TYR A 22 6.09 6.36 -1.92
CA TYR A 22 5.49 6.37 -3.25
C TYR A 22 6.14 5.34 -4.19
N VAL A 23 7.48 5.36 -4.31
CA VAL A 23 8.20 4.43 -5.20
C VAL A 23 8.05 2.98 -4.74
N LEU A 24 8.15 2.74 -3.43
CA LEU A 24 7.98 1.40 -2.87
C LEU A 24 6.57 0.84 -3.14
N HIS A 25 5.53 1.67 -3.06
CA HIS A 25 4.17 1.27 -3.40
C HIS A 25 3.95 1.11 -4.90
N LEU A 26 4.55 1.99 -5.70
CA LEU A 26 4.48 1.91 -7.16
C LEU A 26 5.02 0.57 -7.69
N ILE A 27 5.99 -0.03 -6.99
CA ILE A 27 6.52 -1.36 -7.31
C ILE A 27 5.74 -2.46 -6.57
N GLY A 28 5.50 -2.30 -5.27
CA GLY A 28 4.90 -3.33 -4.43
C GLY A 28 3.45 -3.68 -4.82
N ILE A 29 2.65 -2.71 -5.23
CA ILE A 29 1.25 -2.94 -5.65
C ILE A 29 1.21 -3.82 -6.92
N PRO A 30 1.90 -3.48 -8.03
CA PRO A 30 1.97 -4.37 -9.19
C PRO A 30 2.45 -5.79 -8.88
N LEU A 31 3.46 -5.96 -8.02
CA LEU A 31 3.94 -7.29 -7.63
C LEU A 31 2.86 -8.09 -6.89
N THR A 32 2.11 -7.45 -6.00
CA THR A 32 1.02 -8.08 -5.24
C THR A 32 -0.13 -8.48 -6.18
N ILE A 33 -0.49 -7.61 -7.13
CA ILE A 33 -1.51 -7.92 -8.16
C ILE A 33 -1.05 -9.07 -9.06
N ALA A 34 0.20 -9.02 -9.53
CA ALA A 34 0.79 -10.05 -10.37
C ALA A 34 0.85 -11.41 -9.65
N SER A 35 1.12 -11.41 -8.34
CA SER A 35 1.04 -12.62 -7.52
C SER A 35 -0.34 -13.28 -7.58
N VAL A 36 -1.41 -12.51 -7.38
CA VAL A 36 -2.78 -13.06 -7.38
C VAL A 36 -3.14 -13.61 -8.76
N ALA A 37 -2.81 -12.87 -9.83
CA ALA A 37 -3.04 -13.33 -11.19
C ALA A 37 -2.24 -14.61 -11.50
N LEU A 38 -0.96 -14.65 -11.12
CA LEU A 38 -0.10 -15.82 -11.32
C LEU A 38 -0.61 -17.03 -10.53
N ALA A 39 -1.02 -16.84 -9.28
CA ALA A 39 -1.61 -17.89 -8.45
C ALA A 39 -2.87 -18.47 -9.11
N GLY A 40 -3.76 -17.63 -9.64
CA GLY A 40 -4.96 -18.06 -10.37
C GLY A 40 -4.64 -18.87 -11.62
N VAL A 41 -3.66 -18.43 -12.43
CA VAL A 41 -3.22 -19.16 -13.62
C VAL A 41 -2.60 -20.52 -13.26
N GLN A 42 -1.74 -20.56 -12.25
CA GLN A 42 -1.11 -21.81 -11.80
C GLN A 42 -2.12 -22.78 -11.20
N LEU A 43 -3.08 -22.28 -10.43
CA LEU A 43 -4.18 -23.08 -9.90
C LEU A 43 -5.00 -23.70 -11.03
N TRP A 44 -5.37 -22.91 -12.05
CA TRP A 44 -6.13 -23.40 -13.20
C TRP A 44 -5.37 -24.46 -14.01
N GLN A 45 -4.05 -24.32 -14.13
CA GLN A 45 -3.19 -25.28 -14.82
C GLN A 45 -2.73 -26.46 -13.93
N TRP A 46 -3.22 -26.58 -12.69
CA TRP A 46 -2.80 -27.58 -11.71
C TRP A 46 -1.27 -27.57 -11.42
N ARG A 47 -0.61 -26.42 -11.58
CA ARG A 47 0.85 -26.22 -11.41
C ARG A 47 1.24 -25.89 -9.97
N TRP A 48 0.82 -26.75 -9.05
CA TRP A 48 1.15 -26.61 -7.62
C TRP A 48 2.64 -26.72 -7.33
N ASP A 49 3.41 -27.40 -8.18
CA ASP A 49 4.87 -27.49 -8.13
C ASP A 49 5.56 -26.11 -8.12
N LEU A 50 4.88 -25.08 -8.64
CA LEU A 50 5.40 -23.72 -8.76
C LEU A 50 4.80 -22.72 -7.74
N TRP A 51 4.23 -23.21 -6.64
CA TRP A 51 3.56 -22.40 -5.60
C TRP A 51 4.42 -21.27 -5.03
N TRP A 52 5.74 -21.44 -5.02
CA TRP A 52 6.68 -20.48 -4.46
C TRP A 52 6.72 -19.17 -5.26
N ARG A 53 6.38 -19.17 -6.55
CA ARG A 53 6.44 -17.98 -7.42
C ARG A 53 5.45 -16.90 -6.98
N PRO A 54 4.14 -17.17 -6.86
CA PRO A 54 3.21 -16.20 -6.30
C PRO A 54 3.54 -15.91 -4.83
N ALA A 55 3.95 -16.89 -4.04
CA ALA A 55 4.32 -16.64 -2.63
C ALA A 55 5.45 -15.60 -2.50
N VAL A 56 6.51 -15.69 -3.31
CA VAL A 56 7.62 -14.72 -3.32
C VAL A 56 7.17 -13.35 -3.83
N LEU A 57 6.36 -13.30 -4.89
CA LEU A 57 5.82 -12.03 -5.40
C LEU A 57 4.92 -11.35 -4.37
N LEU A 58 4.07 -12.11 -3.68
CA LEU A 58 3.21 -11.61 -2.62
C LEU A 58 4.03 -11.10 -1.45
N ALA A 59 4.94 -11.92 -0.92
CA ALA A 59 5.76 -11.56 0.23
C ALA A 59 6.66 -10.35 -0.07
N GLY A 60 7.32 -10.34 -1.23
CA GLY A 60 8.16 -9.22 -1.66
C GLY A 60 7.36 -7.95 -1.92
N GLY A 61 6.25 -8.04 -2.66
CA GLY A 61 5.38 -6.90 -2.94
C GLY A 61 4.76 -6.30 -1.68
N TYR A 62 4.31 -7.15 -0.76
CA TYR A 62 3.77 -6.72 0.54
C TYR A 62 4.86 -6.11 1.43
N LEU A 63 6.05 -6.71 1.49
CA LEU A 63 7.18 -6.20 2.27
C LEU A 63 7.58 -4.79 1.81
N LEU A 64 7.65 -4.54 0.51
CA LEU A 64 7.95 -3.21 -0.03
C LEU A 64 6.90 -2.17 0.40
N GLN A 65 5.61 -2.51 0.31
CA GLN A 65 4.54 -1.64 0.77
C GLN A 65 4.64 -1.36 2.28
N TRP A 66 4.89 -2.40 3.09
CA TRP A 66 5.07 -2.25 4.52
C TRP A 66 6.24 -1.33 4.86
N ILE A 67 7.40 -1.48 4.19
CA ILE A 67 8.55 -0.58 4.38
C ILE A 67 8.18 0.86 3.98
N GLY A 68 7.40 1.04 2.91
CA GLY A 68 6.90 2.36 2.52
C GLY A 68 6.04 3.00 3.60
N HIS A 69 5.11 2.25 4.19
CA HIS A 69 4.26 2.69 5.29
C HIS A 69 5.05 3.01 6.57
N LEU A 70 6.04 2.19 6.91
CA LEU A 70 6.96 2.44 8.03
C LEU A 70 7.75 3.74 7.83
N TRP A 71 8.25 3.97 6.60
CA TRP A 71 8.97 5.19 6.26
C TRP A 71 8.06 6.43 6.34
N GLU A 72 6.86 6.34 5.76
CA GLU A 72 5.85 7.39 5.78
C GLU A 72 5.43 7.74 7.22
N GLY A 73 5.27 6.71 8.06
CA GLY A 73 4.79 6.82 9.43
C GLY A 73 3.27 6.68 9.56
N ASN A 74 2.64 5.91 8.68
CA ASN A 74 1.21 5.58 8.74
C ASN A 74 0.98 4.06 8.69
N ASP A 75 -0.21 3.63 9.10
CA ASP A 75 -0.60 2.23 9.10
C ASP A 75 -1.05 1.77 7.71
N MET A 76 -0.84 0.49 7.40
CA MET A 76 -1.35 -0.15 6.18
C MET A 76 -2.88 -0.20 6.19
N GLY A 77 -3.52 -0.21 5.00
CA GLY A 77 -4.98 -0.12 4.90
C GLY A 77 -5.72 -1.27 5.62
N GLU A 78 -5.26 -2.49 5.41
CA GLU A 78 -5.74 -3.71 6.06
C GLU A 78 -5.49 -3.70 7.57
N VAL A 79 -4.35 -3.16 8.02
CA VAL A 79 -4.06 -2.99 9.44
C VAL A 79 -5.00 -1.97 10.06
N ILE A 80 -5.33 -0.88 9.35
CA ILE A 80 -6.33 0.10 9.78
C ILE A 80 -7.70 -0.56 9.91
N LEU A 81 -8.12 -1.38 8.93
CA LEU A 81 -9.39 -2.09 9.00
C LEU A 81 -9.46 -3.02 10.22
N ILE A 82 -8.39 -3.79 10.47
CA ILE A 82 -8.28 -4.65 11.65
C ILE A 82 -8.33 -3.83 12.94
N LYS A 83 -7.52 -2.77 13.06
CA LYS A 83 -7.49 -1.90 14.25
C LYS A 83 -8.85 -1.25 14.49
N LYS A 84 -9.52 -0.77 13.44
CA LYS A 84 -10.86 -0.19 13.50
C LYS A 84 -11.87 -1.21 14.01
N TRP A 85 -11.80 -2.46 13.54
CA TRP A 85 -12.67 -3.53 14.01
C TRP A 85 -12.43 -3.88 15.48
N LEU A 86 -11.19 -3.75 15.95
CA LEU A 86 -10.78 -3.95 17.34
C LEU A 86 -10.92 -2.70 18.24
N GLY A 87 -11.44 -1.58 17.72
CA GLY A 87 -11.53 -0.31 18.46
C GLY A 87 -10.17 0.29 18.87
N ARG A 88 -9.08 -0.08 18.19
CA ARG A 88 -7.72 0.39 18.47
C ARG A 88 -7.41 1.67 17.69
N PRO A 89 -6.58 2.59 18.25
CA PRO A 89 -6.12 3.76 17.52
C PRO A 89 -5.27 3.35 16.32
N TYR A 90 -5.40 4.09 15.22
CA TYR A 90 -4.66 3.88 13.97
C TYR A 90 -4.24 5.21 13.36
N ILE A 91 -3.22 5.19 12.50
CA ILE A 91 -2.70 6.36 11.80
C ILE A 91 -2.97 6.19 10.31
N ALA A 92 -3.95 6.92 9.77
CA ALA A 92 -4.26 6.86 8.33
C ALA A 92 -3.28 7.66 7.47
N VAL A 93 -2.99 8.89 7.92
CA VAL A 93 -2.10 9.86 7.30
C VAL A 93 -1.04 10.24 8.32
N SER A 94 0.22 10.32 7.88
CA SER A 94 1.34 10.58 8.80
C SER A 94 1.27 11.99 9.37
N PRO A 95 1.39 12.17 10.70
CA PRO A 95 1.38 13.50 11.34
C PRO A 95 2.48 14.43 10.85
N ARG A 96 3.58 13.86 10.32
CA ARG A 96 4.74 14.60 9.81
C ARG A 96 4.37 15.59 8.70
N TYR A 97 3.38 15.25 7.89
CA TYR A 97 2.98 16.09 6.76
C TYR A 97 1.86 17.08 7.11
N ALA A 98 0.97 16.72 8.03
CA ALA A 98 -0.03 17.65 8.56
C ALA A 98 0.62 18.86 9.27
N GLN A 99 1.74 18.64 9.97
CA GLN A 99 2.51 19.74 10.60
C GLN A 99 3.25 20.62 9.59
N GLN A 100 3.67 20.08 8.43
CA GLN A 100 4.40 20.84 7.41
C GLN A 100 3.52 21.86 6.69
N GLU A 101 2.26 21.53 6.40
CA GLU A 101 1.31 22.50 5.82
C GLU A 101 1.07 23.69 6.75
N THR A 102 0.89 23.40 8.04
CA THR A 102 0.68 24.45 9.06
C THR A 102 1.89 25.38 9.17
N ASN A 103 3.11 24.84 9.11
CA ASN A 103 4.34 25.64 9.19
C ASN A 103 4.65 26.43 7.91
N ARG A 104 4.18 25.99 6.74
CA ARG A 104 4.31 26.74 5.48
C ARG A 104 3.29 27.85 5.32
N ALA A 105 2.17 27.78 6.05
CA ALA A 105 1.11 28.79 6.04
C ALA A 105 1.33 29.94 7.04
N ARG A 106 2.41 29.88 7.82
CA ARG A 106 2.89 30.95 8.72
C ARG A 106 4.08 31.66 8.10
#